data_AF-A0A6V7I4Z0-F1
#
_entry.id   AF-A0A6V7I4Z0-F1
#
_cell.length_a   1.000
_cell.length_b   1.000
_cell.length_c   1.000
_cell.angle_alpha   90.00
_cell.angle_beta   90.00
_cell.angle_gamma   90.00
#
_symmetry.space_group_name_H-M   'P 1'
#
loop_
_entity.id
_entity.type
_entity.pdbx_description
1 polymer ?
#
loop_
_entity_poly.entity_id
_entity_poly.type
_entity_poly.pdbx_seq_one_letter_code
_entity_poly.pdbx_strand_id
1 'polypeptide(L)'
;TAKLIEFNPLRATDIRLPSDAVFVIADSMKRHNKAAFNNYNTRVVECKLAAKLIGKKFGVEWRKIEVLQDVQKILGKTLEEMAEIASTQLDDDYDLTR
;
A
#
# COMPACT_ATOMS: atom_id res chain seq x y z
N THR A 1 12.72 -21.31 -6.06
CA THR A 1 11.66 -20.53 -6.74
C THR A 1 11.23 -19.41 -5.80
N ALA A 2 10.79 -18.28 -6.33
CA ALA A 2 10.12 -17.26 -5.52
C ALA A 2 8.63 -17.60 -5.40
N LYS A 3 7.91 -16.89 -4.51
CA LYS A 3 6.46 -17.03 -4.37
C LYS A 3 5.78 -15.68 -4.62
N LEU A 4 4.75 -15.66 -5.46
CA LEU A 4 3.76 -14.59 -5.47
C LEU A 4 2.76 -14.88 -4.35
N ILE A 5 2.75 -14.04 -3.31
CA ILE A 5 1.84 -14.16 -2.17
C ILE A 5 0.69 -13.17 -2.34
N GLU A 6 -0.53 -13.70 -2.29
CA GLU A 6 -1.76 -12.91 -2.33
C GLU A 6 -2.52 -13.04 -1.01
N PHE A 7 -3.32 -12.04 -0.68
CA PHE A 7 -4.07 -11.99 0.58
C PHE A 7 -5.58 -11.94 0.31
N ASN A 8 -6.36 -12.44 1.27
CA ASN A 8 -7.82 -12.41 1.28
C ASN A 8 -8.46 -12.98 -0.02
N PRO A 9 -8.27 -14.28 -0.32
CA PRO A 9 -7.69 -15.32 0.54
C PRO A 9 -6.16 -15.43 0.43
N LEU A 10 -5.53 -16.05 1.43
CA LEU A 10 -4.08 -16.32 1.41
C LEU A 10 -3.76 -17.36 0.33
N ARG A 11 -2.96 -16.98 -0.67
CA ARG A 11 -2.48 -17.86 -1.75
C ARG A 11 -0.99 -17.67 -1.98
N ALA A 12 -0.34 -18.72 -2.45
CA ALA A 12 1.08 -18.72 -2.80
C ALA A 12 1.31 -19.45 -4.13
N THR A 13 1.79 -18.73 -5.14
CA THR A 13 2.06 -19.27 -6.48
C THR A 13 3.56 -19.28 -6.75
N ASP A 14 4.10 -20.40 -7.24
CA ASP A 14 5.51 -20.49 -7.60
C ASP A 14 5.88 -19.59 -8.78
N ILE A 15 6.97 -18.84 -8.62
CA ILE A 15 7.56 -18.01 -9.66
C ILE A 15 9.00 -18.47 -9.91
N ARG A 16 9.30 -18.76 -11.18
CA ARG A 16 10.67 -19.08 -11.60
C ARG A 16 11.46 -17.78 -11.69
N LEU A 17 12.60 -17.76 -11.03
CA LEU A 17 13.55 -16.66 -11.15
C LEU A 17 14.35 -16.81 -12.46
N PRO A 18 14.86 -15.71 -13.04
CA PRO A 18 15.75 -15.78 -14.20
C PRO A 18 16.96 -16.66 -13.91
N SER A 19 17.33 -17.53 -14.86
CA SER A 19 18.45 -18.47 -14.69
C SER A 19 19.82 -17.84 -14.92
N ASP A 20 19.85 -16.68 -15.57
CA ASP A 20 21.02 -15.92 -15.98
C ASP A 20 21.35 -14.78 -15.00
N ALA A 21 20.66 -14.71 -13.86
CA ALA A 21 20.86 -13.69 -12.84
C ALA A 21 20.98 -14.29 -11.43
N VAL A 22 21.67 -13.56 -10.56
CA VAL A 22 21.83 -13.91 -9.14
C VAL A 22 21.29 -12.77 -8.26
N PHE A 23 20.61 -13.14 -7.17
CA PHE A 23 20.20 -12.20 -6.13
C PHE A 23 21.25 -12.20 -5.02
N VAL A 24 21.85 -11.04 -4.75
CA VAL A 24 22.84 -10.85 -3.67
C VAL A 24 22.24 -9.99 -2.57
N ILE A 25 22.36 -10.44 -1.32
CA ILE A 25 21.91 -9.69 -0.14
C ILE A 25 23.16 -9.10 0.52
N ALA A 26 23.19 -7.77 0.67
CA ALA A 26 24.23 -7.05 1.40
C ALA A 26 23.60 -6.33 2.59
N ASP A 27 23.99 -6.69 3.81
CA ASP A 27 23.47 -6.09 5.05
C ASP A 27 24.04 -4.68 5.25
N SER A 28 23.16 -3.70 5.46
CA SER A 28 23.52 -2.32 5.78
C SER A 28 24.18 -2.15 7.15
N MET A 29 24.15 -3.18 8.01
CA MET A 29 24.60 -3.18 9.40
C MET A 29 23.84 -2.19 10.31
N LYS A 30 22.75 -1.59 9.82
CA LYS A 30 21.87 -0.71 10.58
C LYS A 30 20.67 -1.50 11.11
N ARG A 31 20.57 -1.64 12.42
CA ARG A 31 19.41 -2.30 13.05
C ARG A 31 18.22 -1.36 13.11
N HIS A 32 17.07 -1.83 12.63
CA HIS A 32 15.78 -1.15 12.82
C HIS A 32 14.83 -2.07 13.58
N ASN A 33 14.55 -1.74 14.83
CA ASN A 33 13.58 -2.50 15.62
C ASN A 33 12.16 -1.94 15.38
N LYS A 34 11.41 -2.66 14.53
CA LYS A 34 10.04 -2.33 14.15
C LYS A 34 9.09 -2.07 15.34
N ALA A 35 9.27 -2.77 16.46
CA ALA A 35 8.40 -2.64 17.63
C ALA A 35 8.82 -1.51 18.58
N ALA A 36 10.06 -1.03 18.48
CA ALA A 36 10.59 0.03 19.33
C ALA A 36 10.31 1.44 18.79
N PHE A 37 9.93 1.57 17.51
CA PHE A 37 9.72 2.86 16.85
C PHE A 37 8.39 2.89 16.09
N ASN A 38 7.78 4.08 16.02
CA ASN A 38 6.47 4.25 15.39
C ASN A 38 6.51 4.27 13.86
N ASN A 39 7.69 4.31 13.22
CA ASN A 39 7.86 4.48 11.78
C ASN A 39 6.97 3.54 10.95
N TYR A 40 6.86 2.27 11.35
CA TYR A 40 6.04 1.30 10.64
C TYR A 40 4.54 1.58 10.80
N ASN A 41 4.08 1.76 12.04
CA ASN A 41 2.66 1.98 12.32
C ASN A 41 2.17 3.33 11.78
N THR A 42 3.02 4.35 11.75
CA THR A 42 2.75 5.61 11.08
C THR A 42 2.34 5.38 9.62
N ARG A 43 3.13 4.61 8.86
CA ARG A 43 2.81 4.31 7.45
C ARG A 43 1.54 3.47 7.30
N VAL A 44 1.27 2.54 8.23
CA VAL A 44 0.02 1.75 8.24
C VAL A 44 -1.21 2.67 8.40
N VAL A 45 -1.15 3.60 9.34
CA VAL A 45 -2.25 4.54 9.60
C VAL A 45 -2.43 5.50 8.43
N GLU A 46 -1.35 6.03 7.85
CA GLU A 46 -1.41 6.89 6.66
C GLU A 46 -2.09 6.19 5.49
N CYS A 47 -1.73 4.94 5.17
CA CYS A 47 -2.39 4.18 4.10
C CYS A 47 -3.88 3.96 4.38
N LYS A 48 -4.26 3.69 5.64
CA LYS A 48 -5.67 3.55 6.04
C LYS A 48 -6.42 4.86 5.86
N LEU A 49 -5.84 5.98 6.29
CA LEU A 49 -6.45 7.31 6.15
C LEU A 49 -6.58 7.69 4.68
N ALA A 50 -5.56 7.46 3.86
CA ALA A 50 -5.59 7.69 2.42
C ALA A 50 -6.71 6.90 1.75
N ALA A 51 -6.86 5.61 2.05
CA ALA A 51 -7.94 4.77 1.51
C ALA A 51 -9.33 5.32 1.90
N LYS A 52 -9.50 5.72 3.17
CA LYS A 52 -10.75 6.33 3.65
C LYS A 52 -11.03 7.69 3.00
N LEU A 53 -10.01 8.53 2.81
CA LEU A 53 -10.15 9.84 2.17
C LEU A 53 -10.53 9.71 0.69
N ILE A 54 -9.85 8.85 -0.07
CA ILE A 54 -10.22 8.56 -1.45
C ILE A 54 -11.66 8.02 -1.49
N GLY A 55 -11.98 7.04 -0.66
CA GLY A 55 -13.34 6.50 -0.60
C GLY A 55 -14.40 7.57 -0.32
N LYS A 56 -14.11 8.51 0.60
CA LYS A 56 -15.00 9.63 0.92
C LYS A 56 -15.17 10.57 -0.28
N LYS A 57 -14.08 10.92 -0.98
CA LYS A 57 -14.11 11.81 -2.16
C LYS A 57 -14.91 11.21 -3.33
N PHE A 58 -14.87 9.90 -3.51
CA PHE A 58 -15.63 9.19 -4.54
C PHE A 58 -17.04 8.74 -4.09
N GLY A 59 -17.50 9.18 -2.92
CA GLY A 59 -18.88 8.94 -2.47
C GLY A 59 -19.19 7.49 -2.08
N VAL A 60 -18.18 6.66 -1.78
CA VAL A 60 -18.37 5.28 -1.33
C VAL A 60 -18.41 5.19 0.20
N GLU A 61 -18.85 4.05 0.74
CA GLU A 61 -18.97 3.82 2.19
C GLU A 61 -17.59 3.70 2.88
N TRP A 62 -16.88 4.83 2.99
CA TRP A 62 -15.50 4.91 3.43
C TRP A 62 -15.25 4.43 4.86
N ARG A 63 -16.27 4.42 5.71
CA ARG A 63 -16.14 3.92 7.08
C ARG A 63 -15.77 2.45 7.14
N LYS A 64 -16.17 1.65 6.14
CA LYS A 64 -15.86 0.22 6.03
C LYS A 64 -14.54 -0.09 5.31
N ILE A 65 -13.89 0.90 4.70
CA ILE A 65 -12.63 0.75 3.96
C ILE A 65 -11.47 0.70 4.95
N GLU A 66 -10.65 -0.36 4.91
CA GLU A 66 -9.54 -0.53 5.85
C GLU A 66 -8.17 -0.53 5.16
N VAL A 67 -8.11 -0.91 3.88
CA VAL A 67 -6.87 -0.93 3.09
C VAL A 67 -7.04 -0.27 1.71
N LEU A 68 -5.93 0.17 1.12
CA LEU A 68 -5.92 0.79 -0.22
C LEU A 68 -6.49 -0.13 -1.32
N GLN A 69 -6.32 -1.44 -1.18
CA GLN A 69 -6.89 -2.40 -2.12
C GLN A 69 -8.43 -2.39 -2.11
N ASP A 70 -9.07 -2.10 -0.98
CA ASP A 70 -10.53 -2.08 -0.89
C ASP A 70 -11.10 -1.00 -1.81
N VAL A 71 -10.52 0.21 -1.76
CA VAL A 71 -10.98 1.32 -2.60
C VAL A 71 -10.72 1.05 -4.09
N GLN A 72 -9.59 0.42 -4.45
CA GLN A 72 -9.35 -0.01 -5.83
C GLN A 72 -10.46 -0.95 -6.33
N LYS A 73 -10.79 -1.98 -5.54
CA LYS A 73 -11.81 -2.97 -5.90
C LYS A 73 -13.20 -2.35 -6.00
N ILE A 74 -13.56 -1.47 -5.06
CA ILE A 74 -14.85 -0.78 -5.04
C ILE A 74 -15.01 0.14 -6.25
N LEU A 75 -13.96 0.88 -6.61
CA LEU A 75 -13.99 1.79 -7.75
C LEU A 75 -13.81 1.06 -9.11
N GLY A 76 -13.39 -0.20 -9.10
CA GLY A 76 -13.15 -0.99 -10.31
C GLY A 76 -12.01 -0.43 -11.17
N LYS A 77 -10.98 0.12 -10.54
CA LYS A 77 -9.87 0.82 -11.21
C LYS A 77 -8.60 -0.01 -11.31
N THR A 78 -7.83 0.24 -12.36
CA THR A 78 -6.47 -0.30 -12.55
C THR A 78 -5.49 0.31 -11.55
N LEU A 79 -4.29 -0.28 -11.41
CA LEU A 79 -3.28 0.27 -10.49
C LEU A 79 -2.77 1.62 -10.98
N GLU A 80 -2.68 1.80 -12.29
CA GLU A 80 -2.27 3.03 -12.96
C GLU A 80 -3.26 4.16 -12.69
N GLU A 81 -4.56 3.91 -12.88
CA GLU A 81 -5.61 4.87 -12.53
C GLU A 81 -5.63 5.17 -11.02
N MET A 82 -5.40 4.18 -10.17
CA MET A 82 -5.34 4.41 -8.72
C MET A 82 -4.13 5.27 -8.31
N ALA A 83 -3.00 5.16 -9.00
CA ALA A 83 -1.84 6.02 -8.76
C ALA A 83 -2.16 7.48 -9.14
N GLU A 84 -2.83 7.71 -10.27
CA GLU A 84 -3.29 9.04 -10.69
C GLU A 84 -4.35 9.62 -9.73
N ILE A 85 -5.28 8.80 -9.24
CA ILE A 85 -6.23 9.20 -8.21
C ILE A 85 -5.50 9.59 -6.94
N ALA A 86 -4.53 8.80 -6.49
CA ALA A 86 -3.77 9.10 -5.29
C ALA A 86 -3.02 10.43 -5.41
N SER A 87 -2.36 10.70 -6.54
CA SER A 87 -1.65 11.98 -6.75
C SER A 87 -2.62 13.16 -6.80
N THR A 88 -3.70 13.08 -7.58
CA THR A 88 -4.62 14.22 -7.77
C THR A 88 -5.56 14.48 -6.60
N GLN A 89 -5.86 13.44 -5.80
CA GLN A 89 -6.86 13.54 -4.72
C GLN A 89 -6.24 13.64 -3.33
N LEU A 90 -4.94 13.41 -3.17
CA LEU A 90 -4.26 13.51 -1.87
C LEU A 90 -3.15 14.57 -1.86
N ASP A 91 -3.16 15.50 -2.82
CA ASP A 91 -2.18 16.58 -2.92
C ASP A 91 -1.98 17.37 -1.61
N ASP A 92 -0.75 17.88 -1.45
CA ASP A 92 -0.17 18.51 -0.26
C ASP A 92 -0.86 19.80 0.22
N ASP A 93 -1.95 20.23 -0.41
CA ASP A 93 -2.63 21.51 -0.15
C ASP A 93 -3.59 21.48 1.07
N TYR A 94 -3.40 20.51 1.97
CA TYR A 94 -4.01 20.54 3.29
C TYR A 94 -3.15 21.39 4.23
N ASP A 95 -3.35 22.71 4.14
CA ASP A 95 -2.95 23.65 5.18
C ASP A 95 -3.65 23.27 6.50
N LEU A 96 -2.88 22.66 7.42
CA LEU A 96 -3.33 22.28 8.77
C LEU A 96 -3.53 23.51 9.69
N THR A 97 -3.48 24.75 9.18
CA THR A 97 -3.73 25.98 9.93
C THR A 97 -5.15 26.56 9.78
N ARG A 98 -6.09 25.83 9.17
CA ARG A 98 -7.53 26.20 9.13
C ARG A 98 -8.42 25.28 9.96
#